data_AF-A0A520ILL3-F1
#
_entry.id   AF-A0A520ILL3-F1
#
_cell.length_a   1.000
_cell.length_b   1.000
_cell.length_c   1.000
_cell.angle_alpha   90.00
_cell.angle_beta   90.00
_cell.angle_gamma   90.00
#
_symmetry.space_group_name_H-M   'P 1'
#
loop_
_entity.id
_entity.type
_entity.pdbx_description
1 polymer ?
#
loop_
_entity_poly.entity_id
_entity_poly.type
_entity_poly.pdbx_seq_one_letter_code
_entity_poly.pdbx_strand_id
1 'polypeptide(L)' 'MLYDAYEMQRSMLANASAMATFGAEMLHNPANPFAYIGGGSVVASALEVFAHAAAPRGKPAFGLDSTTIDG' A
#
# COMPACT_ATOMS: atom_id res chain seq x y z
N MET A 1 -14.19 -1.78 19.51
CA MET A 1 -13.19 -0.78 19.94
C MET A 1 -11.81 -1.03 19.34
N LEU A 2 -11.09 -2.11 19.69
CA LEU A 2 -9.77 -2.42 19.08
C LEU A 2 -9.84 -2.74 17.58
N TYR A 3 -10.90 -3.45 17.16
CA TYR A 3 -11.14 -3.76 15.76
C TYR A 3 -11.42 -2.51 14.92
N ASP A 4 -12.22 -1.57 15.44
CA ASP A 4 -12.54 -0.32 14.75
C ASP A 4 -11.31 0.58 14.58
N ALA A 5 -10.43 0.65 15.59
CA ALA A 5 -9.16 1.36 15.49
C ALA A 5 -8.24 0.74 14.42
N TYR A 6 -8.21 -0.59 14.34
CA TYR A 6 -7.47 -1.32 13.31
C TYR A 6 -8.04 -1.07 11.91
N GLU A 7 -9.37 -1.10 11.74
CA GLU A 7 -10.02 -0.78 10.46
C GLU A 7 -9.78 0.68 10.06
N MET A 8 -9.81 1.62 11.01
CA MET A 8 -9.48 3.01 10.75
C MET A 8 -8.02 3.15 10.27
N GLN A 9 -7.05 2.54 10.95
CA GLN A 9 -5.65 2.55 10.51
C GLN A 9 -5.48 1.89 9.13
N ARG A 10 -6.14 0.76 8.89
CA ARG A 10 -6.13 0.07 7.60
C ARG A 10 -6.71 0.93 6.49
N SER A 11 -7.81 1.64 6.75
CA SER A 11 -8.43 2.55 5.78
C SER A 11 -7.54 3.76 5.49
N MET A 12 -6.86 4.31 6.49
CA MET A 12 -5.88 5.39 6.32
C MET A 12 -4.69 4.95 5.46
N LEU A 13 -4.15 3.75 5.70
CA LEU A 13 -3.07 3.19 4.90
C LEU A 13 -3.50 2.92 3.44
N ALA A 14 -4.72 2.44 3.24
CA ALA A 14 -5.28 2.25 1.89
C ALA A 14 -5.41 3.58 1.14
N ASN A 15 -5.87 4.64 1.81
CA ASN A 15 -5.94 5.97 1.21
C ASN A 15 -4.56 6.55 0.91
N ALA A 16 -3.58 6.38 1.80
CA ALA A 16 -2.20 6.81 1.57
C ALA A 16 -1.57 6.07 0.37
N SER A 17 -1.85 4.77 0.23
CA SER A 17 -1.44 3.96 -0.92
C SER A 17 -2.00 4.52 -2.23
N ALA A 18 -3.30 4.84 -2.27
CA ALA A 18 -3.93 5.43 -3.45
C ALA A 18 -3.33 6.79 -3.85
N MET A 19 -3.02 7.66 -2.87
CA MET A 19 -2.35 8.94 -3.13
C MET A 19 -0.91 8.75 -3.62
N ALA A 20 -0.20 7.73 -3.12
CA ALA A 20 1.14 7.40 -3.59
C ALA A 20 1.15 6.93 -5.04
N THR A 21 0.21 6.07 -5.44
CA THR A 21 0.04 5.64 -6.84
C THR A 21 -0.23 6.83 -7.76
N PHE A 22 -1.16 7.71 -7.38
CA PHE A 22 -1.45 8.92 -8.15
C PHE A 22 -0.22 9.86 -8.27
N GLY A 23 0.53 10.04 -7.19
CA GLY A 23 1.78 10.81 -7.19
C GLY A 23 2.84 10.19 -8.10
N ALA A 24 2.98 8.87 -8.10
CA ALA A 24 3.91 8.14 -8.96
C ALA A 24 3.54 8.31 -10.45
N GLU A 25 2.26 8.18 -10.81
CA GLU A 25 1.77 8.39 -12.17
C GLU A 25 2.01 9.83 -12.66
N MET A 26 1.74 10.83 -11.81
CA MET A 26 2.00 12.23 -12.13
C MET A 26 3.50 12.52 -12.33
N LEU A 27 4.36 11.84 -11.58
CA LEU A 27 5.82 11.97 -11.66
C LEU A 27 6.42 11.17 -12.83
N HIS A 28 5.74 10.13 -13.30
CA HIS A 28 6.08 9.37 -14.52
C HIS A 28 5.59 10.04 -15.81
N ASN A 29 4.74 11.06 -15.72
CA ASN A 29 4.19 11.72 -16.90
C ASN A 29 5.33 12.42 -17.70
N PRO A 30 5.54 12.06 -18.98
CA PRO A 30 6.60 12.62 -19.83
C PRO A 30 6.45 14.12 -20.11
N ALA A 31 5.27 14.71 -19.83
CA ALA A 31 5.05 16.16 -19.91
C ALA A 31 5.61 16.94 -18.70
N ASN A 32 6.14 16.26 -17.67
CA ASN A 32 6.60 16.89 -16.44
C ASN A 32 8.14 17.09 -16.47
N PRO A 33 8.66 18.34 -16.50
CA PRO A 33 10.10 18.61 -16.58
C PRO A 33 10.92 18.01 -15.42
N PHE A 34 10.28 17.81 -14.26
CA PHE A 34 10.89 17.19 -13.09
C PHE A 34 11.03 15.67 -13.19
N ALA A 35 10.23 15.02 -14.04
CA ALA A 35 10.38 13.59 -14.35
C ALA A 35 11.72 13.31 -15.05
N TYR A 36 12.18 14.27 -15.87
CA TYR A 36 13.37 14.16 -16.71
C TYR A 36 14.69 14.45 -15.95
N ILE A 37 14.64 15.13 -14.80
CA ILE A 37 15.84 15.56 -14.03
C ILE A 37 16.38 14.44 -13.10
N GLY A 38 15.95 13.19 -13.28
CA GLY A 38 16.62 12.01 -12.71
C GLY A 38 16.27 11.67 -11.25
N GLY A 39 15.46 12.48 -10.57
CA GLY A 39 14.90 12.15 -9.24
C GLY A 39 13.53 11.47 -9.28
N GLY A 40 12.77 11.66 -10.37
CA GLY A 40 11.38 11.19 -10.49
C GLY A 40 11.23 9.67 -10.49
N SER A 41 12.13 8.94 -11.14
CA SER A 41 12.08 7.48 -11.22
C SER A 41 12.35 6.79 -9.87
N VAL A 42 13.21 7.37 -9.02
CA VAL A 42 13.53 6.83 -7.69
C VAL A 42 12.35 7.04 -6.74
N VAL A 43 11.78 8.25 -6.74
CA VAL A 43 10.60 8.56 -5.92
C VAL A 43 9.40 7.73 -6.37
N ALA A 44 9.18 7.58 -7.67
CA ALA A 44 8.11 6.74 -8.18
C ALA A 44 8.27 5.26 -7.80
N SER A 45 9.48 4.71 -7.93
CA SER A 45 9.77 3.34 -7.47
C SER A 45 9.49 3.17 -5.97
N ALA A 46 9.85 4.15 -5.15
CA ALA A 46 9.58 4.12 -3.71
C ALA A 46 8.06 4.17 -3.41
N LEU A 47 7.30 4.97 -4.15
CA LEU A 47 5.84 5.05 -4.02
C LEU A 47 5.16 3.74 -4.44
N GLU A 48 5.65 3.06 -5.48
CA GLU A 48 5.17 1.75 -5.90
C GLU A 48 5.38 0.68 -4.82
N VAL A 49 6.58 0.61 -4.23
CA VAL A 49 6.88 -0.32 -3.12
C VAL A 49 6.01 -0.02 -1.91
N PHE A 50 5.84 1.26 -1.57
CA PHE A 50 4.95 1.69 -0.49
C PHE A 50 3.49 1.27 -0.76
N ALA A 51 2.99 1.51 -1.98
CA ALA A 51 1.64 1.15 -2.36
C ALA A 51 1.41 -0.38 -2.27
N HIS A 52 2.39 -1.18 -2.72
CA HIS A 52 2.37 -2.63 -2.63
C HIS A 52 2.44 -3.15 -1.18
N ALA A 53 3.20 -2.48 -0.32
CA ALA A 53 3.33 -2.84 1.09
C ALA A 53 2.05 -2.48 1.88
N ALA A 54 1.48 -1.31 1.62
CA ALA A 54 0.28 -0.79 2.28
C ALA A 54 -1.02 -1.42 1.78
N ALA A 55 -0.98 -2.17 0.67
CA ALA A 55 -2.14 -2.87 0.13
C ALA A 55 -2.72 -3.85 1.17
N PRO A 56 -4.02 -3.72 1.52
CA PRO A 56 -4.62 -4.59 2.52
C PRO A 56 -4.71 -6.03 1.99
N ARG A 57 -3.90 -6.93 2.55
CA ARG A 57 -3.95 -8.37 2.25
C ARG A 57 -4.92 -9.08 3.20
N GLY A 58 -5.72 -9.98 2.64
CA GLY A 58 -6.59 -10.85 3.43
C GLY A 58 -5.79 -11.88 4.24
N LYS A 59 -6.44 -12.48 5.23
CA LYS A 59 -5.91 -13.64 5.95
C LYS A 59 -5.73 -14.78 4.93
N PRO A 60 -4.55 -15.43 4.82
CA PRO A 60 -4.39 -16.56 3.91
C PRO A 60 -5.32 -17.69 4.33
N ALA A 61 -5.71 -18.55 3.39
CA ALA A 61 -6.70 -19.60 3.63
C ALA A 61 -6.27 -20.56 4.78
N PHE A 62 -4.97 -20.62 5.10
CA PHE A 62 -4.31 -21.46 6.11
C PHE A 62 -4.56 -22.98 5.98
N GLY A 63 -5.64 -23.43 5.34
CA GLY A 63 -5.98 -24.83 5.15
C GLY A 63 -6.21 -25.58 6.46
N LEU A 64 -6.58 -24.89 7.54
CA LEU A 64 -6.78 -25.48 8.85
C LEU A 64 -8.27 -25.78 9.03
N ASP A 65 -8.63 -27.07 8.97
CA ASP A 65 -10.02 -27.53 9.13
C ASP A 65 -10.46 -27.54 10.61
N SER A 66 -9.54 -27.72 11.55
CA SER A 66 -9.82 -27.69 12.98
C SER A 66 -8.58 -27.28 13.79
N THR A 67 -8.82 -26.75 15.00
CA THR A 67 -7.78 -26.46 15.99
C THR A 67 -8.31 -26.84 17.37
N THR A 68 -7.47 -27.45 18.20
CA THR A 68 -7.78 -27.67 19.61
C THR A 68 -7.39 -26.40 20.38
N ILE A 69 -8.29 -25.90 21.22
CA ILE A 69 -8.03 -24.80 22.14
C ILE A 69 -8.08 -25.38 23.55
N ASP A 70 -7.07 -25.03 24.35
CA ASP A 70 -6.92 -25.38 25.78
C ASP A 70 -6.76 -26.87 26.17
N GLY A 71 -6.71 -27.78 25.19
CA GLY A 71 -6.39 -29.20 25.43
C GLY A 71 -7.61 -30.05 25.77
#